data_AF-A0A0W0TK40-F1
#
_entry.id   AF-A0A0W0TK40-F1
#
_cell.length_a   1.000
_cell.length_b   1.000
_cell.length_c   1.000
_cell.angle_alpha   90.00
_cell.angle_beta   90.00
_cell.angle_gamma   90.00
#
_symmetry.space_group_name_H-M   'P 1'
#
loop_
_entity.id
_entity.type
_entity.pdbx_description
1 polymer ?
#
loop_
_entity_poly.entity_id
_entity_poly.type
_entity_poly.pdbx_seq_one_letter_code
_entity_poly.pdbx_strand_id
1 'polypeptide(L)'
;MGVLSFFQNVKICTGQKTPDVKKNFFQNYADHLDFLEEEFKKKGAKLMEMTFDDGLAFLSDQALERLKIFESLRDGHDYFDEVVGATAIPLMSLAVATIATAAAIWEGAQDLAIHTGFMKAKDKVSLDKDLQTSHYLLTAGAAFLLAAASFLKSAISLISRPVVTAIQGFDKQDEVRFCNQNAMLGNK
;
A
#
# COMPACT_ATOMS: atom_id res chain seq x y z
N MET A 1 7.42 -17.01 -10.86
CA MET A 1 8.39 -15.99 -11.35
C MET A 1 7.85 -14.54 -11.28
N GLY A 2 6.90 -14.20 -10.39
CA GLY A 2 6.14 -12.93 -10.48
C GLY A 2 6.43 -11.86 -9.43
N VAL A 3 6.91 -12.22 -8.24
CA VAL A 3 7.04 -11.26 -7.12
C VAL A 3 8.45 -10.64 -7.07
N LEU A 4 9.49 -11.45 -7.18
CA LEU A 4 10.89 -10.98 -7.24
C LEU A 4 11.16 -10.07 -8.45
N SER A 5 10.55 -10.35 -9.61
CA SER A 5 10.71 -9.54 -10.81
C SER A 5 10.01 -8.17 -10.72
N PHE A 6 8.94 -8.06 -9.93
CA PHE A 6 8.25 -6.79 -9.66
C PHE A 6 9.14 -5.84 -8.84
N PHE A 7 9.87 -6.38 -7.87
CA PHE A 7 10.78 -5.61 -7.00
C PHE A 7 12.12 -5.28 -7.66
N GLN A 8 12.50 -5.98 -8.74
CA GLN A 8 13.76 -5.76 -9.46
C GLN A 8 13.67 -4.73 -10.60
N ASN A 9 12.48 -4.49 -11.17
CA ASN A 9 12.26 -3.44 -12.18
C ASN A 9 11.95 -2.09 -11.53
N VAL A 10 13.00 -1.42 -11.06
CA VAL A 10 12.95 -0.06 -10.53
C VAL A 10 13.21 0.90 -11.68
N LYS A 11 12.24 1.78 -12.00
CA LYS A 11 12.51 2.93 -12.88
C LYS A 11 13.60 3.80 -12.22
N ILE A 12 14.40 4.52 -13.01
CA ILE A 12 15.41 5.43 -12.44
C ILE A 12 14.78 6.80 -12.35
N CYS A 13 14.32 7.16 -11.16
CA CYS A 13 13.82 8.49 -10.82
C CYS A 13 14.93 9.38 -10.28
N THR A 14 15.19 10.51 -10.93
CA THR A 14 15.88 11.63 -10.27
C THR A 14 14.87 12.35 -9.39
N GLY A 15 15.05 12.23 -8.08
CA GLY A 15 14.11 12.77 -7.10
C GLY A 15 14.08 14.30 -7.09
N GLN A 16 12.88 14.86 -6.98
CA GLN A 16 12.60 16.28 -6.88
C GLN A 16 11.78 16.58 -5.62
N LYS A 17 12.06 17.71 -4.94
CA LYS A 17 11.38 18.09 -3.68
C LYS A 17 10.06 18.81 -3.91
N THR A 18 10.00 19.63 -4.94
CA THR A 18 8.85 20.48 -5.27
C THR A 18 8.23 20.04 -6.59
N PRO A 19 6.93 20.29 -6.84
CA PRO A 19 6.32 19.97 -8.13
C PRO A 19 6.98 20.74 -9.30
N ASP A 20 6.93 20.17 -10.51
CA ASP A 20 7.38 20.83 -11.74
C ASP A 20 6.36 21.91 -12.15
N VAL A 21 6.82 23.15 -12.27
CA VAL A 21 6.01 24.33 -12.65
C VAL A 21 5.43 24.22 -14.07
N LYS A 22 5.99 23.36 -14.93
CA LYS A 22 5.49 23.13 -16.30
C LYS A 22 4.37 22.09 -16.35
N LYS A 23 4.17 21.32 -15.28
CA LYS A 23 3.18 20.26 -15.18
C LYS A 23 1.95 20.74 -14.42
N ASN A 24 0.78 20.22 -14.78
CA ASN A 24 -0.44 20.46 -14.00
C ASN A 24 -0.45 19.61 -12.70
N PHE A 25 -1.44 19.84 -11.84
CA PHE A 25 -1.56 19.11 -10.56
C PHE A 25 -1.56 17.59 -10.73
N PHE A 26 -2.37 17.05 -11.65
CA PHE A 26 -2.48 15.60 -11.84
C PHE A 26 -1.20 14.97 -12.40
N GLN A 27 -0.47 15.69 -13.26
CA GLN A 27 0.82 15.24 -13.77
C GLN A 27 1.88 15.21 -12.66
N ASN A 28 1.92 16.24 -11.81
CA ASN A 28 2.79 16.24 -10.63
C ASN A 28 2.38 15.17 -9.61
N TYR A 29 1.08 14.90 -9.46
CA TYR A 29 0.61 13.81 -8.62
C TYR A 29 0.99 12.44 -9.19
N ALA A 30 0.96 12.25 -10.50
CA ALA A 30 1.47 11.04 -11.13
C ALA A 30 2.97 10.86 -10.88
N ASP A 31 3.77 11.93 -10.97
CA ASP A 31 5.20 11.88 -10.60
C ASP A 31 5.41 11.56 -9.11
N HIS A 32 4.48 12.00 -8.23
CA HIS A 32 4.49 11.65 -6.81
C HIS A 32 4.19 10.16 -6.59
N LEU A 33 3.18 9.63 -7.29
CA LEU A 33 2.83 8.20 -7.24
C LEU A 33 3.97 7.32 -7.77
N ASP A 34 4.61 7.71 -8.87
CA ASP A 34 5.79 7.02 -9.43
C ASP A 34 6.92 6.98 -8.39
N PHE A 35 7.16 8.09 -7.67
CA PHE A 35 8.16 8.15 -6.60
C PHE A 35 7.79 7.21 -5.44
N LEU A 36 6.53 7.22 -5.00
CA LEU A 36 6.03 6.34 -3.94
C LEU A 36 6.13 4.86 -4.35
N GLU A 37 5.87 4.52 -5.61
CA GLU A 37 6.02 3.16 -6.15
C GLU A 37 7.48 2.70 -6.09
N GLU A 38 8.43 3.54 -6.50
CA GLU A 38 9.86 3.21 -6.42
C GLU A 38 10.35 3.03 -4.98
N GLU A 39 9.95 3.93 -4.07
CA GLU A 39 10.24 3.80 -2.64
C GLU A 39 9.64 2.50 -2.07
N PHE A 40 8.40 2.18 -2.44
CA PHE A 40 7.75 0.94 -2.04
C PHE A 40 8.51 -0.28 -2.58
N LYS A 41 8.92 -0.27 -3.84
CA LYS A 41 9.69 -1.36 -4.45
C LYS A 41 11.03 -1.57 -3.76
N LYS A 42 11.78 -0.49 -3.48
CA LYS A 42 13.07 -0.55 -2.76
C LYS A 42 12.90 -1.12 -1.35
N LYS A 43 11.92 -0.62 -0.60
CA LYS A 43 11.62 -1.10 0.76
C LYS A 43 11.12 -2.54 0.76
N GLY A 44 10.31 -2.92 -0.23
CA GLY A 44 9.82 -4.29 -0.42
C GLY A 44 10.94 -5.27 -0.77
N ALA A 45 11.85 -4.89 -1.67
CA ALA A 45 13.05 -5.68 -1.97
C ALA A 45 13.90 -5.90 -0.72
N LYS A 46 14.14 -4.83 0.05
CA LYS A 46 14.88 -4.90 1.32
C LYS A 46 14.19 -5.84 2.33
N LEU A 47 12.87 -5.78 2.45
CA LEU A 47 12.10 -6.65 3.33
C LEU A 47 12.21 -8.12 2.94
N MET A 48 12.26 -8.43 1.64
CA MET A 48 12.39 -9.80 1.13
C MET A 48 13.75 -10.45 1.44
N GLU A 49 14.76 -9.65 1.76
CA GLU A 49 16.10 -10.12 2.15
C GLU A 49 16.26 -10.30 3.66
N MET A 50 15.26 -9.89 4.46
CA MET A 50 15.30 -9.91 5.92
C MET A 50 14.75 -11.21 6.51
N THR A 51 15.18 -11.52 7.74
CA THR A 51 14.52 -12.55 8.55
C THR A 51 13.12 -12.09 8.98
N PHE A 52 12.28 -13.01 9.45
CA PHE A 52 10.92 -12.67 9.88
C PHE A 52 10.91 -11.61 11.00
N ASP A 53 11.74 -11.77 12.03
CA ASP A 53 11.80 -10.85 13.16
C ASP A 53 12.33 -9.47 12.74
N ASP A 54 13.39 -9.43 11.94
CA ASP A 54 13.96 -8.18 11.41
C ASP A 54 12.97 -7.47 10.47
N GLY A 55 12.25 -8.24 9.66
CA GLY A 55 11.22 -7.72 8.76
C GLY A 55 10.04 -7.12 9.51
N LEU A 56 9.63 -7.73 10.63
CA LEU A 56 8.53 -7.24 11.45
C LEU A 56 8.93 -5.94 12.18
N ALA A 57 10.16 -5.87 12.70
CA ALA A 57 10.72 -4.64 13.25
C ALA A 57 10.79 -3.52 12.20
N PHE A 58 11.30 -3.84 11.00
CA PHE A 58 11.36 -2.88 9.89
C PHE A 58 9.97 -2.36 9.49
N LEU A 59 8.97 -3.23 9.40
CA LEU A 59 7.59 -2.82 9.11
C LEU A 59 7.01 -1.93 10.21
N SER A 60 7.30 -2.24 11.48
CA SER A 60 6.87 -1.43 12.62
C SER A 60 7.46 -0.02 12.57
N ASP A 61 8.77 0.10 12.33
CA ASP A 61 9.45 1.40 12.22
C ASP A 61 8.88 2.22 11.06
N GLN A 62 8.66 1.58 9.91
CA GLN A 62 8.05 2.22 8.74
C GLN A 62 6.59 2.65 8.98
N ALA A 63 5.83 1.89 9.78
CA ALA A 63 4.48 2.27 10.16
C ALA A 63 4.46 3.47 11.12
N LEU A 64 5.39 3.51 12.08
CA LEU A 64 5.54 4.62 13.02
C LEU A 64 5.97 5.91 12.32
N GLU A 65 6.92 5.84 11.38
CA GLU A 65 7.34 6.98 10.56
C GLU A 65 6.16 7.63 9.81
N ARG A 66 5.12 6.86 9.49
CA ARG A 66 3.96 7.30 8.70
C ARG A 66 2.71 7.65 9.53
N LEU A 67 2.77 7.57 10.87
CA LEU A 67 1.67 7.92 11.78
C LEU A 67 1.52 9.44 12.03
N LYS A 68 1.91 10.26 11.06
CA LYS A 68 1.97 11.72 11.13
C LYS A 68 0.59 12.37 10.93
N ILE A 69 -0.29 12.17 11.90
CA ILE A 69 -1.71 12.62 11.82
C ILE A 69 -1.87 14.10 12.21
N PHE A 70 -0.96 14.64 13.04
CA PHE A 70 -1.04 16.02 13.55
C PHE A 70 0.01 16.95 12.96
N GLU A 71 0.65 16.57 11.85
CA GLU A 71 1.60 17.44 11.16
C GLU A 71 0.88 18.36 10.17
N SER A 72 1.39 19.58 9.98
CA SER A 72 0.88 20.46 8.93
C SER A 72 1.09 19.85 7.53
N LEU A 73 0.31 20.33 6.58
CA LEU A 73 0.44 19.96 5.17
C LEU A 73 1.67 20.67 4.59
N ARG A 74 2.40 19.99 3.71
CA ARG A 74 3.48 20.61 2.92
C ARG A 74 2.97 21.18 1.60
N ASP A 75 1.93 20.55 1.04
CA ASP A 75 1.29 20.96 -0.20
C ASP A 75 -0.10 20.31 -0.38
N GLY A 76 -0.74 20.58 -1.53
CA GLY A 76 -2.03 19.98 -1.88
C GLY A 76 -1.94 18.48 -2.22
N HIS A 77 -0.76 17.95 -2.55
CA HIS A 77 -0.57 16.52 -2.81
C HIS A 77 -0.66 15.73 -1.51
N ASP A 78 -0.10 16.24 -0.40
CA ASP A 78 -0.31 15.66 0.95
C ASP A 78 -1.79 15.53 1.31
N TYR A 79 -2.59 16.55 1.01
CA TYR A 79 -4.02 16.50 1.28
C TYR A 79 -4.72 15.43 0.43
N PHE A 80 -4.33 15.34 -0.85
CA PHE A 80 -4.89 14.35 -1.75
C PHE A 80 -4.47 12.91 -1.37
N ASP A 81 -3.28 12.70 -0.79
CA ASP A 81 -2.86 11.41 -0.25
C ASP A 81 -3.78 10.94 0.89
N GLU A 82 -4.25 11.84 1.74
CA GLU A 82 -5.23 11.49 2.79
C GLU A 82 -6.60 11.18 2.19
N VAL A 83 -7.00 11.86 1.11
CA VAL A 83 -8.25 11.52 0.39
C VAL A 83 -8.14 10.10 -0.21
N VAL A 84 -7.04 9.79 -0.88
CA VAL A 84 -6.77 8.46 -1.46
C VAL A 84 -6.69 7.40 -0.36
N GLY A 85 -6.03 7.71 0.76
CA GLY A 85 -5.90 6.83 1.93
C GLY A 85 -7.21 6.58 2.66
N ALA A 86 -8.17 7.51 2.59
CA ALA A 86 -9.51 7.35 3.15
C ALA A 86 -10.49 6.65 2.21
N THR A 87 -10.18 6.54 0.91
CA THR A 87 -11.13 6.07 -0.10
C THR A 87 -10.62 4.84 -0.86
N ALA A 88 -9.65 5.04 -1.75
CA ALA A 88 -9.16 4.02 -2.66
C ALA A 88 -8.50 2.84 -1.92
N ILE A 89 -7.67 3.11 -0.91
CA ILE A 89 -6.99 2.04 -0.16
C ILE A 89 -8.01 1.15 0.57
N PRO A 90 -8.93 1.68 1.41
CA PRO A 90 -9.95 0.86 2.05
C PRO A 90 -10.82 0.08 1.05
N LEU A 91 -11.21 0.69 -0.06
CA LEU A 91 -12.05 0.03 -1.07
C LEU A 91 -11.32 -1.15 -1.73
N MET A 92 -10.06 -0.98 -2.12
CA MET A 92 -9.25 -2.07 -2.68
C MET A 92 -9.01 -3.17 -1.64
N SER A 93 -8.69 -2.79 -0.39
CA SER A 93 -8.47 -3.73 0.69
C SER A 93 -9.74 -4.54 1.04
N LEU A 94 -10.91 -3.91 1.04
CA LEU A 94 -12.18 -4.61 1.24
C LEU A 94 -12.52 -5.54 0.07
N ALA A 95 -12.20 -5.16 -1.17
CA ALA A 95 -12.38 -6.04 -2.32
C ALA A 95 -11.51 -7.30 -2.19
N VAL A 96 -10.24 -7.16 -1.82
CA VAL A 96 -9.34 -8.28 -1.53
C VAL A 96 -9.87 -9.14 -0.38
N ALA A 97 -10.31 -8.51 0.71
CA ALA A 97 -10.87 -9.23 1.86
C ALA A 97 -12.12 -10.04 1.48
N THR A 98 -12.98 -9.49 0.64
CA THR A 98 -14.19 -10.15 0.15
C THR A 98 -13.85 -11.37 -0.70
N ILE A 99 -12.94 -11.21 -1.67
CA ILE A 99 -12.51 -12.31 -2.54
C ILE A 99 -11.84 -13.42 -1.72
N ALA A 100 -10.93 -13.06 -0.80
CA ALA A 100 -10.24 -14.02 0.05
C ALA A 100 -11.22 -14.74 1.00
N THR A 101 -12.23 -14.05 1.51
CA THR A 101 -13.29 -14.66 2.34
C THR A 101 -14.13 -15.63 1.53
N ALA A 102 -14.52 -15.28 0.30
CA ALA A 102 -15.26 -16.17 -0.59
C ALA A 102 -14.44 -17.45 -0.90
N ALA A 103 -13.14 -17.30 -1.17
CA ALA A 103 -12.22 -18.42 -1.37
C ALA A 103 -12.12 -19.30 -0.11
N ALA A 104 -12.01 -18.71 1.08
CA ALA A 104 -11.97 -19.44 2.35
C ALA A 104 -13.26 -20.21 2.61
N ILE A 105 -14.43 -19.63 2.34
CA ILE A 105 -15.73 -20.29 2.47
C ILE A 105 -15.82 -21.48 1.51
N TRP A 106 -15.39 -21.31 0.26
CA TRP A 106 -15.40 -22.37 -0.74
C TRP A 106 -14.51 -23.56 -0.34
N GLU A 107 -13.27 -23.29 0.06
CA GLU A 107 -12.35 -24.33 0.54
C GLU A 107 -12.85 -25.00 1.83
N GLY A 108 -13.38 -24.21 2.77
CA GLY A 108 -13.92 -24.72 4.03
C GLY A 108 -15.16 -25.60 3.85
N ALA A 109 -16.05 -25.27 2.91
CA ALA A 109 -17.22 -26.08 2.59
C ALA A 109 -16.82 -27.44 2.00
N GLN A 110 -15.82 -27.46 1.12
CA GLN A 110 -15.27 -28.70 0.57
C GLN A 110 -14.61 -29.56 1.65
N ASP A 111 -13.80 -28.96 2.54
CA ASP A 111 -13.15 -29.68 3.64
C ASP A 111 -14.18 -30.28 4.61
N LEU A 112 -15.26 -29.55 4.90
CA LEU A 112 -16.36 -30.04 5.72
C LEU A 112 -17.10 -31.21 5.04
N ALA A 113 -17.37 -31.11 3.74
CA ALA A 113 -18.01 -32.17 2.96
C ALA A 113 -17.17 -33.46 2.94
N ILE A 114 -15.83 -33.34 2.91
CA ILE A 114 -14.92 -34.48 3.02
C ILE A 114 -15.00 -35.08 4.43
N HIS A 115 -14.93 -34.25 5.48
CA HIS A 115 -14.98 -34.72 6.86
C HIS A 115 -16.29 -35.41 7.22
N THR A 116 -17.40 -34.94 6.67
CA THR A 116 -18.74 -35.49 6.89
C THR A 116 -19.06 -36.68 5.97
N GLY A 117 -18.15 -37.06 5.08
CA GLY A 117 -18.28 -38.21 4.19
C GLY A 117 -19.14 -37.99 2.95
N PHE A 118 -19.60 -36.75 2.71
CA PHE A 118 -20.36 -36.38 1.51
C PHE A 118 -19.49 -36.22 0.25
N MET A 119 -18.17 -36.07 0.40
CA MET A 119 -17.21 -35.95 -0.71
C MET A 119 -15.94 -36.77 -0.43
N LYS A 120 -15.28 -37.27 -1.48
CA LYS A 120 -13.95 -37.91 -1.32
C LYS A 120 -12.86 -36.86 -1.49
N ALA A 121 -11.77 -36.99 -0.73
CA ALA A 121 -10.66 -36.04 -0.76
C ALA A 121 -10.05 -35.84 -2.17
N LYS A 122 -10.02 -36.88 -2.99
CA LYS A 122 -9.53 -36.82 -4.38
C LYS A 122 -10.38 -35.95 -5.31
N ASP A 123 -11.62 -35.68 -4.91
CA ASP A 123 -12.59 -34.91 -5.70
C ASP A 123 -12.58 -33.42 -5.29
N LYS A 124 -11.72 -33.03 -4.33
CA LYS A 124 -11.51 -31.64 -3.92
C LYS A 124 -10.95 -30.82 -5.09
N VAL A 125 -11.59 -29.70 -5.39
CA VAL A 125 -11.11 -28.71 -6.36
C VAL A 125 -10.58 -27.51 -5.59
N SER A 126 -9.26 -27.49 -5.42
CA SER A 126 -8.57 -26.36 -4.80
C SER A 126 -8.42 -25.20 -5.79
N LEU A 127 -8.70 -23.99 -5.31
CA LEU A 127 -8.47 -22.73 -6.05
C LEU A 127 -6.97 -22.52 -6.33
N ASP A 128 -6.12 -22.93 -5.39
CA ASP A 128 -4.68 -22.98 -5.52
C ASP A 128 -4.17 -24.21 -4.75
N LYS A 129 -3.27 -24.99 -5.37
CA LYS A 129 -2.74 -26.23 -4.78
C LYS A 129 -1.75 -25.98 -3.65
N ASP A 130 -1.13 -24.80 -3.63
CA ASP A 130 -0.09 -24.46 -2.67
C ASP A 130 -0.63 -23.67 -1.46
N LEU A 131 -1.87 -23.17 -1.53
CA LEU A 131 -2.51 -22.40 -0.46
C LEU A 131 -3.52 -23.23 0.33
N GLN A 132 -3.40 -23.17 1.65
CA GLN A 132 -4.40 -23.73 2.56
C GLN A 132 -5.50 -22.70 2.87
N THR A 133 -6.68 -23.18 3.25
CA THR A 133 -7.84 -22.37 3.70
C THR A 133 -7.46 -21.29 4.73
N SER A 134 -6.53 -21.59 5.64
CA SER A 134 -6.01 -20.66 6.65
C SER A 134 -5.35 -19.41 6.05
N HIS A 135 -4.70 -19.54 4.90
CA HIS A 135 -4.01 -18.44 4.24
C HIS A 135 -5.04 -17.42 3.71
N TYR A 136 -6.13 -17.90 3.09
CA TYR A 136 -7.21 -17.03 2.62
C TYR A 136 -7.87 -16.25 3.78
N LEU A 137 -8.07 -16.90 4.94
CA LEU A 137 -8.58 -16.22 6.13
C LEU A 137 -7.60 -15.18 6.69
N LEU A 138 -6.31 -15.52 6.75
CA LEU A 138 -5.26 -14.58 7.17
C LEU A 138 -5.19 -13.38 6.22
N THR A 139 -5.22 -13.60 4.90
CA THR A 139 -5.25 -12.55 3.90
C THR A 139 -6.49 -11.68 4.05
N ALA A 140 -7.67 -12.27 4.26
CA ALA A 140 -8.91 -11.52 4.46
C ALA A 140 -8.84 -10.65 5.72
N GLY A 141 -8.37 -11.21 6.85
CA GLY A 141 -8.20 -10.48 8.10
C GLY A 141 -7.18 -9.35 7.97
N ALA A 142 -6.02 -9.61 7.36
CA ALA A 142 -4.98 -8.60 7.14
C ALA A 142 -5.47 -7.46 6.25
N ALA A 143 -6.17 -7.78 5.15
CA ALA A 143 -6.73 -6.79 4.25
C ALA A 143 -7.82 -5.94 4.94
N PHE A 144 -8.68 -6.56 5.76
CA PHE A 144 -9.69 -5.83 6.53
C PHE A 144 -9.05 -4.88 7.56
N LEU A 145 -8.05 -5.35 8.31
CA LEU A 145 -7.31 -4.52 9.27
C LEU A 145 -6.60 -3.35 8.59
N LEU A 146 -6.00 -3.59 7.42
CA LEU A 146 -5.38 -2.55 6.62
C LEU A 146 -6.40 -1.50 6.16
N ALA A 147 -7.59 -1.94 5.73
CA ALA A 147 -8.67 -1.03 5.34
C ALA A 147 -9.09 -0.13 6.51
N ALA A 148 -9.33 -0.72 7.68
CA ALA A 148 -9.73 0.02 8.88
C ALA A 148 -8.64 0.99 9.36
N ALA A 149 -7.39 0.53 9.42
CA ALA A 149 -6.26 1.36 9.85
C ALA A 149 -6.01 2.54 8.89
N SER A 150 -6.02 2.27 7.57
CA SER A 150 -5.86 3.31 6.55
C SER A 150 -6.99 4.33 6.60
N PHE A 151 -8.24 3.86 6.71
CA PHE A 151 -9.41 4.73 6.81
C PHE A 151 -9.34 5.61 8.06
N LEU A 152 -9.11 5.02 9.25
CA LEU A 152 -9.05 5.79 10.49
C LEU A 152 -7.92 6.82 10.48
N LYS A 153 -6.71 6.42 10.07
CA LYS A 153 -5.58 7.34 9.97
C LYS A 153 -5.92 8.49 9.04
N SER A 154 -6.42 8.18 7.84
CA SER A 154 -6.63 9.20 6.81
C SER A 154 -7.84 10.08 7.12
N ALA A 155 -8.91 9.53 7.71
CA ALA A 155 -10.08 10.28 8.14
C ALA A 155 -9.74 11.30 9.24
N ILE A 156 -8.93 10.89 10.23
CA ILE A 156 -8.45 11.82 11.26
C ILE A 156 -7.55 12.87 10.60
N SER A 157 -6.60 12.44 9.77
CA SER A 157 -5.62 13.30 9.08
C SER A 157 -6.26 14.36 8.18
N LEU A 158 -7.34 14.01 7.47
CA LEU A 158 -8.13 14.92 6.64
C LEU A 158 -8.71 16.10 7.43
N ILE A 159 -8.88 15.95 8.73
CA ILE A 159 -9.41 16.99 9.62
C ILE A 159 -8.26 17.66 10.36
N SER A 160 -7.39 16.88 11.00
CA SER A 160 -6.34 17.41 11.87
C SER A 160 -5.27 18.17 11.11
N ARG A 161 -4.80 17.69 9.95
CA ARG A 161 -3.70 18.34 9.23
C ARG A 161 -4.09 19.71 8.66
N PRO A 162 -5.27 19.91 8.05
CA PRO A 162 -5.72 21.26 7.67
C PRO A 162 -5.87 22.21 8.86
N VAL A 163 -6.40 21.74 9.99
CA VAL A 163 -6.53 22.56 11.21
C VAL A 163 -5.14 22.99 11.73
N VAL A 164 -4.20 22.05 11.81
CA VAL A 164 -2.82 22.37 12.23
C VAL A 164 -2.15 23.32 11.23
N THR A 165 -2.37 23.12 9.92
CA THR A 165 -1.84 24.00 8.87
C THR A 165 -2.41 25.42 8.98
N ALA A 166 -3.69 25.57 9.33
CA ALA A 166 -4.30 26.88 9.54
C ALA A 166 -3.69 27.63 10.73
N ILE A 167 -3.20 26.90 11.75
CA ILE A 167 -2.59 27.47 12.96
C ILE A 167 -1.10 27.75 12.75
N GLN A 168 -0.36 26.83 12.11
CA GLN A 168 1.11 26.83 12.05
C GLN A 168 1.67 27.23 10.68
N GLY A 169 0.84 27.29 9.64
CA GLY A 169 1.27 27.44 8.26
C GLY A 169 1.68 26.11 7.60
N PHE A 170 2.07 26.19 6.33
CA PHE A 170 2.59 25.03 5.60
C PHE A 170 3.96 24.62 6.13
N ASP A 171 4.18 23.31 6.20
CA ASP A 171 5.49 22.76 6.52
C ASP A 171 6.46 22.90 5.32
N LYS A 172 7.77 22.78 5.59
CA LYS A 172 8.81 22.94 4.58
C LYS A 172 8.80 21.79 3.57
N GLN A 173 9.14 22.11 2.31
CA GLN A 173 9.35 21.14 1.24
C GLN A 173 10.82 20.70 1.20
N ASP A 174 11.27 20.00 2.24
CA ASP A 174 12.66 19.58 2.45
C ASP A 174 12.93 18.12 2.01
N GLU A 175 11.89 17.30 1.93
CA GLU A 175 11.94 15.91 1.47
C GLU A 175 11.76 15.77 -0.04
N VAL A 176 12.41 14.76 -0.62
CA VAL A 176 12.23 14.36 -2.03
C VAL A 176 10.93 13.58 -2.15
N ARG A 177 10.07 13.98 -3.09
CA ARG A 177 8.72 13.44 -3.21
C ARG A 177 8.23 13.20 -4.64
N PHE A 178 8.86 13.79 -5.64
CA PHE A 178 8.40 13.73 -7.03
C PHE A 178 9.46 13.10 -7.91
N CYS A 179 9.02 12.38 -8.94
CA CYS A 179 9.91 11.89 -9.98
C CYS A 179 10.10 12.86 -11.14
N ASN A 180 11.37 13.19 -11.41
CA ASN A 180 11.73 13.92 -12.61
C ASN A 180 12.21 12.93 -13.68
N GLN A 181 11.37 12.67 -14.69
CA GLN A 181 11.75 11.86 -15.85
C GLN A 181 12.49 12.66 -16.93
N ASN A 182 12.44 14.00 -16.86
CA ASN A 182 13.04 14.90 -17.86
C ASN A 182 14.53 15.15 -17.64
N ALA A 183 15.07 14.93 -16.44
CA ALA A 183 16.51 15.07 -16.18
C ALA A 183 17.37 14.08 -17.00
N MET A 184 16.80 12.93 -17.40
CA MET A 184 17.45 11.94 -18.25
C MET A 184 17.44 12.30 -19.74
N LEU A 185 16.52 13.19 -20.18
CA LEU A 185 16.39 13.62 -21.57
C LEU A 185 17.28 14.85 -21.91
N GLY A 186 18.04 15.34 -20.93
CA GLY A 186 18.93 16.51 -21.04
C GLY A 186 20.38 16.21 -21.43
N ASN A 187 20.68 15.03 -21.98
CA ASN A 187 21.97 14.74 -22.63
C ASN A 187 21.73 14.41 -24.11
N LYS A 188 21.42 15.43 -24.90
CA LYS A 188 21.74 15.50 -26.34
C LYS A 188 22.05 16.93 -26.72
#